data_AF-A0A0L7RAF2-F1
#
_entry.id   AF-A0A0L7RAF2-F1
#
_cell.length_a   1.000
_cell.length_b   1.000
_cell.length_c   1.000
_cell.angle_alpha   90.00
_cell.angle_beta   90.00
_cell.angle_gamma   90.00
#
_symmetry.space_group_name_H-M   'P 1'
#
loop_
_entity.id
_entity.type
_entity.pdbx_description
1 polymer ?
#
loop_
_entity_poly.entity_id
_entity_poly.type
_entity_poly.pdbx_seq_one_letter_code
_entity_poly.pdbx_strand_id
1 'polypeptide(L)'
;MDLDTAYIEPLLDDWLEGLQTVIKAQENLVKAKDEFYMPFVENTWSQICKKISSQSKLYLMSCLQLASKMDSHSKNLRISQVLNLLRWIDKKSEYTHSAIFSSEYKVFKTVGFRMPFCTPLNCIEVLLAATGLKDTPNMQELTINLLDLVYLQREKVYSNLQCLIQGHVARTQEEKRSLMTLESNVLFLGASVVLCGTFFFCIDSETAKVIALKLSQLIDIKFNDIWNMANILLVMAIQE
;
A
#
# COMPACT_ATOMS: atom_id res chain seq x y z
N MET A 1 -5.72 19.15 16.72
CA MET A 1 -4.94 17.91 16.86
C MET A 1 -4.56 17.56 15.44
N ASP A 2 -3.44 18.15 15.05
CA ASP A 2 -2.95 18.22 13.68
C ASP A 2 -2.39 16.85 13.30
N LEU A 3 -2.90 16.31 12.20
CA LEU A 3 -2.35 15.10 11.61
C LEU A 3 -0.99 15.52 11.03
N ASP A 4 0.10 15.01 11.60
CA ASP A 4 1.47 15.24 11.11
C ASP A 4 1.57 14.94 9.61
N THR A 5 1.46 15.98 8.79
CA THR A 5 1.79 15.98 7.35
C THR A 5 3.30 15.94 7.13
N ALA A 6 4.09 16.07 8.20
CA ALA A 6 5.55 16.17 8.21
C ALA A 6 6.29 14.96 7.61
N TYR A 7 5.66 13.78 7.52
CA TYR A 7 6.31 12.60 6.91
C TYR A 7 6.07 12.45 5.41
N ILE A 8 4.99 13.07 4.89
CA ILE A 8 4.64 12.96 3.47
C ILE A 8 5.15 14.19 2.71
N GLU A 9 5.17 15.37 3.33
CA GLU A 9 5.66 16.61 2.71
C GLU A 9 7.10 16.51 2.17
N PRO A 10 8.09 16.00 2.93
CA PRO A 10 9.46 15.88 2.42
C PRO A 10 9.56 14.88 1.28
N LEU A 11 8.80 13.78 1.35
CA LEU A 11 8.74 12.78 0.28
C LEU A 11 8.04 13.34 -0.96
N LEU A 12 7.00 14.15 -0.81
CA LEU A 12 6.32 14.83 -1.91
C LEU A 12 7.23 15.85 -2.57
N ASP A 13 7.98 16.63 -1.78
CA ASP A 13 8.91 17.65 -2.26
C ASP A 13 10.12 17.03 -2.96
N ASP A 14 10.76 16.02 -2.37
CA ASP A 14 11.85 15.26 -3.00
C ASP A 14 11.39 14.61 -4.31
N TRP A 15 10.17 14.07 -4.33
CA TRP A 15 9.61 13.44 -5.53
C TRP A 15 9.21 14.47 -6.58
N LEU A 16 8.76 15.66 -6.17
CA LEU A 16 8.49 16.79 -7.05
C LEU A 16 9.76 17.34 -7.68
N GLU A 17 10.83 17.45 -6.90
CA GLU A 17 12.13 17.90 -7.36
C GLU A 17 12.77 16.87 -8.30
N GLY A 18 12.64 15.58 -7.98
CA GLY A 18 12.98 14.46 -8.86
C GLY A 18 12.20 14.46 -10.17
N LEU A 19 10.90 14.77 -10.12
CA LEU A 19 10.08 14.91 -11.32
C LEU A 19 10.50 16.12 -12.17
N GLN A 20 10.74 17.27 -11.53
CA GLN A 20 11.17 18.48 -12.24
C GLN A 20 12.53 18.30 -12.90
N THR A 21 13.45 17.56 -12.27
CA THR A 21 14.76 17.24 -12.85
C THR A 21 14.64 16.27 -14.02
N VAL A 22 13.83 15.22 -13.92
CA VAL A 22 13.59 14.29 -15.05
C VAL A 22 12.88 15.00 -16.20
N ILE A 23 11.89 15.86 -15.92
CA ILE A 23 11.21 16.66 -16.94
C ILE A 23 12.20 17.61 -17.62
N LYS A 24 13.04 18.33 -16.87
CA LYS A 24 14.09 19.20 -17.44
C LYS A 24 15.12 18.43 -18.25
N ALA A 25 15.55 17.26 -17.79
CA ALA A 25 16.50 16.42 -18.51
C ALA A 25 15.92 15.93 -19.85
N GLN A 26 14.65 15.52 -19.86
CA GLN A 26 13.94 15.18 -21.09
C GLN A 26 13.77 16.38 -22.02
N GLU A 27 13.43 17.56 -21.49
CA GLU A 27 13.34 18.81 -22.28
C GLU A 27 14.68 19.21 -22.90
N ASN A 28 15.79 19.03 -22.18
CA ASN A 28 17.13 19.32 -22.70
C ASN A 28 17.60 18.31 -23.75
N LEU A 29 17.29 17.02 -23.57
CA LEU A 29 17.54 15.99 -24.59
C LEU A 29 16.74 16.22 -25.87
N VAL A 30 15.55 16.81 -25.75
CA VAL A 30 14.74 17.22 -26.91
C VAL A 30 15.39 18.42 -27.62
N LYS A 31 15.82 19.46 -26.89
CA LYS A 31 16.52 20.62 -27.47
C LYS A 31 17.83 20.27 -28.16
N ALA A 32 18.61 19.35 -27.59
CA ALA A 32 19.86 18.88 -28.19
C ALA A 32 19.65 18.05 -29.47
N LYS A 33 18.45 17.48 -29.67
CA LYS A 33 18.08 16.76 -30.90
C LYS A 33 17.46 17.66 -31.97
N ASP A 34 16.82 18.77 -31.58
CA ASP A 34 16.29 19.78 -32.50
C ASP A 34 17.41 20.49 -33.29
N GLU A 35 18.60 20.68 -32.71
CA GLU A 35 19.76 21.30 -33.38
C GLU A 35 20.29 20.54 -34.63
N PHE A 36 19.79 19.33 -34.91
CA PHE A 36 20.26 18.44 -35.97
C PHE A 36 19.21 18.09 -37.05
N TYR A 37 17.99 18.63 -37.04
CA TYR A 37 16.92 18.23 -37.98
C TYR A 37 16.12 19.39 -38.61
N MET A 38 15.71 19.21 -39.87
CA MET A 38 15.08 20.23 -40.75
C MET A 38 13.84 20.96 -40.17
N PRO A 39 13.58 22.23 -40.57
CA PRO A 39 12.60 23.12 -39.93
C PRO A 39 11.13 22.69 -40.03
N PHE A 40 10.80 21.84 -41.01
CA PHE A 40 9.43 21.36 -41.22
C PHE A 40 9.07 20.20 -40.26
N VAL A 41 10.08 19.48 -39.77
CA VAL A 41 9.91 18.38 -38.80
C VAL A 41 9.93 18.93 -37.37
N GLU A 42 10.69 19.99 -37.09
CA GLU A 42 10.78 20.65 -35.77
C GLU A 42 9.42 21.05 -35.21
N ASN A 43 8.56 21.68 -36.03
CA ASN A 43 7.27 22.15 -35.53
C ASN A 43 6.32 20.98 -35.17
N THR A 44 6.45 19.86 -35.87
CA THR A 44 5.69 18.63 -35.61
C THR A 44 6.27 17.88 -34.40
N TRP A 45 7.60 17.83 -34.27
CA TRP A 45 8.30 17.17 -33.18
C TRP A 45 8.13 17.90 -31.85
N SER A 46 8.24 19.24 -31.84
CA SER A 46 7.97 20.07 -30.67
C SER A 46 6.54 19.87 -30.16
N GLN A 47 5.56 19.75 -31.07
CA GLN A 47 4.17 19.44 -30.70
C GLN A 47 4.01 18.03 -30.12
N ILE A 48 4.69 17.03 -30.69
CA ILE A 48 4.72 15.66 -30.17
C ILE A 48 5.35 15.63 -28.77
N CYS A 49 6.50 16.28 -28.58
CA CYS A 49 7.18 16.36 -27.28
C CYS A 49 6.32 17.07 -26.23
N LYS A 50 5.65 18.18 -26.57
CA LYS A 50 4.69 18.86 -25.67
C LYS A 50 3.53 17.95 -25.29
N LYS A 51 3.00 17.17 -26.24
CA LYS A 51 1.90 16.23 -26.01
C LYS A 51 2.34 15.04 -25.15
N ILE A 52 3.54 14.52 -25.36
CA ILE A 52 4.11 13.45 -24.53
C ILE A 52 4.33 13.98 -23.11
N SER A 53 4.91 15.17 -22.95
CA SER A 53 5.17 15.80 -21.65
C SER A 53 3.88 16.06 -20.85
N SER A 54 2.82 16.55 -21.49
CA SER A 54 1.53 16.75 -20.80
C SER A 54 0.85 15.43 -20.44
N GLN A 55 0.99 14.39 -21.28
CA GLN A 55 0.46 13.06 -21.01
C GLN A 55 1.23 12.31 -19.92
N SER A 56 2.56 12.42 -19.86
CA SER A 56 3.35 11.75 -18.82
C SER A 56 3.01 12.29 -17.44
N LYS A 57 2.77 13.60 -17.28
CA LYS A 57 2.26 14.18 -16.02
C LYS A 57 0.91 13.58 -15.60
N LEU A 58 -0.01 13.43 -16.55
CA LEU A 58 -1.31 12.80 -16.31
C LEU A 58 -1.18 11.33 -15.92
N TYR A 59 -0.32 10.57 -16.60
CA TYR A 59 -0.07 9.17 -16.26
C TYR A 59 0.58 9.01 -14.90
N LEU A 60 1.54 9.86 -14.53
CA LEU A 60 2.15 9.85 -13.21
C LEU A 60 1.12 10.11 -12.10
N MET A 61 0.30 11.15 -12.26
CA MET A 61 -0.78 11.42 -11.32
C MET A 61 -1.80 10.29 -11.27
N SER A 62 -2.11 9.67 -12.41
CA SER A 62 -3.00 8.50 -12.49
C SER A 62 -2.41 7.30 -11.74
N CYS A 63 -1.12 7.01 -11.89
CA CYS A 63 -0.43 5.98 -11.13
C CYS A 63 -0.49 6.26 -9.62
N LEU A 64 -0.27 7.52 -9.22
CA LEU A 64 -0.36 7.94 -7.82
C LEU A 64 -1.79 7.82 -7.26
N GLN A 65 -2.81 8.18 -8.04
CA GLN A 65 -4.22 7.99 -7.66
C GLN A 65 -4.57 6.52 -7.48
N LEU A 66 -4.13 5.66 -8.40
CA LEU A 66 -4.34 4.21 -8.29
C LEU A 66 -3.61 3.66 -7.07
N ALA A 67 -2.35 4.04 -6.84
CA ALA A 67 -1.59 3.64 -5.65
C ALA A 67 -2.27 4.07 -4.35
N SER A 68 -2.73 5.32 -4.29
CA SER A 68 -3.47 5.86 -3.15
C SER A 68 -4.82 5.17 -2.92
N LYS A 69 -5.51 4.72 -3.97
CA LYS A 69 -6.74 3.91 -3.87
C LYS A 69 -6.47 2.47 -3.44
N MET A 70 -5.26 1.96 -3.72
CA MET A 70 -4.84 0.61 -3.35
C MET A 70 -4.35 0.54 -1.90
N ASP A 71 -3.84 1.64 -1.35
CA ASP A 71 -3.47 1.74 0.05
C ASP A 71 -4.71 1.90 0.94
N SER A 72 -4.94 0.95 1.84
CA SER A 72 -6.10 0.93 2.74
C SER A 72 -6.07 2.04 3.81
N HIS A 73 -4.95 2.74 3.98
CA HIS A 73 -4.80 3.80 4.98
C HIS A 73 -5.36 5.16 4.50
N SER A 74 -6.67 5.22 4.34
CA SER A 74 -7.57 6.36 4.59
C SER A 74 -7.39 7.71 3.84
N LYS A 75 -6.49 7.87 2.87
CA LYS A 75 -6.43 9.13 2.08
C LYS A 75 -6.39 8.90 0.58
N ASN A 76 -7.56 8.56 0.03
CA ASN A 76 -7.79 8.52 -1.42
C ASN A 76 -7.53 9.90 -2.05
N LEU A 77 -6.57 9.99 -2.97
CA LEU A 77 -6.28 11.18 -3.74
C LEU A 77 -7.44 11.48 -4.71
N ARG A 78 -8.29 12.44 -4.34
CA ARG A 78 -9.47 12.82 -5.12
C ARG A 78 -9.06 13.50 -6.41
N ILE A 79 -9.91 13.39 -7.44
CA ILE A 79 -9.67 14.04 -8.73
C ILE A 79 -9.53 15.57 -8.56
N SER A 80 -10.25 16.19 -7.63
CA SER A 80 -10.10 17.62 -7.32
C SER A 80 -8.72 17.98 -6.78
N GLN A 81 -8.12 17.12 -5.94
CA GLN A 81 -6.78 17.31 -5.41
C GLN A 81 -5.72 17.14 -6.51
N VAL A 82 -5.90 16.14 -7.37
CA VAL A 82 -5.05 15.93 -8.55
C VAL A 82 -5.12 17.11 -9.51
N LEU A 83 -6.32 17.66 -9.73
CA LEU A 83 -6.52 18.80 -10.60
C LEU A 83 -5.80 20.05 -10.06
N ASN A 84 -5.82 20.25 -8.74
CA ASN A 84 -5.05 21.33 -8.09
C ASN A 84 -3.54 21.12 -8.20
N LEU A 85 -3.04 19.90 -7.97
CA LEU A 85 -1.62 19.56 -8.11
C LEU A 85 -1.14 19.73 -9.55
N LEU A 86 -1.90 19.24 -10.52
CA LEU A 86 -1.57 19.39 -11.94
C LEU A 86 -1.55 20.85 -12.39
N ARG A 87 -2.48 21.69 -11.90
CA ARG A 87 -2.46 23.14 -12.14
C ARG A 87 -1.23 23.81 -11.54
N TRP A 88 -0.75 23.30 -10.41
CA TRP A 88 0.44 23.81 -9.76
C TRP A 88 1.72 23.42 -10.52
N ILE A 89 1.82 22.15 -10.95
CA ILE A 89 2.96 21.58 -11.68
C ILE A 89 3.03 22.10 -13.12
N ASP A 90 1.89 22.26 -13.78
CA ASP A 90 1.81 22.68 -15.18
C ASP A 90 0.70 23.72 -15.38
N LYS A 91 1.09 24.97 -15.15
CA LYS A 91 0.24 26.15 -15.36
C LYS A 91 -0.16 26.38 -16.82
N LYS A 92 0.52 25.73 -17.78
CA LYS A 92 0.31 25.96 -19.22
C LYS A 92 -0.72 25.00 -19.82
N SER A 93 -0.99 23.88 -19.15
CA SER A 93 -1.91 22.85 -19.62
C SER A 93 -3.24 22.92 -18.87
N GLU A 94 -4.35 22.93 -19.61
CA GLU A 94 -5.68 22.80 -19.01
C GLU A 94 -6.02 21.34 -18.77
N TYR A 95 -6.18 20.97 -17.50
CA TYR A 95 -6.63 19.64 -17.10
C TYR A 95 -8.08 19.68 -16.67
N THR A 96 -8.88 18.77 -17.24
CA THR A 96 -10.29 18.58 -16.89
C THR A 96 -10.49 17.34 -16.04
N HIS A 97 -11.61 17.29 -15.32
CA HIS A 97 -12.00 16.14 -14.53
C HIS A 97 -12.14 14.86 -15.39
N SER A 98 -12.65 15.00 -16.62
CA SER A 98 -12.79 13.90 -17.58
C SER A 98 -11.44 13.42 -18.11
N ALA A 99 -10.47 14.32 -18.32
CA ALA A 99 -9.12 13.96 -18.75
C ALA A 99 -8.40 13.15 -17.68
N ILE A 100 -8.51 13.54 -16.40
CA ILE A 100 -7.92 12.80 -15.28
C ILE A 100 -8.55 11.41 -15.17
N PHE A 101 -9.89 11.32 -15.19
CA PHE A 101 -10.59 10.03 -15.13
C PHE A 101 -10.23 9.11 -16.29
N SER A 102 -10.20 9.64 -17.51
CA SER A 102 -9.83 8.87 -18.71
C SER A 102 -8.38 8.39 -18.64
N SER A 103 -7.47 9.24 -18.16
CA SER A 103 -6.07 8.88 -17.95
C SER A 103 -5.92 7.78 -16.90
N GLU A 104 -6.62 7.90 -15.77
CA GLU A 104 -6.62 6.91 -14.71
C GLU A 104 -7.10 5.54 -15.21
N TYR A 105 -8.25 5.51 -15.89
CA TYR A 105 -8.78 4.31 -16.51
C TYR A 105 -7.79 3.70 -17.51
N LYS A 106 -7.14 4.53 -18.33
CA LYS A 106 -6.18 4.05 -19.33
C LYS A 106 -4.94 3.42 -18.68
N VAL A 107 -4.40 4.03 -17.63
CA VAL A 107 -3.27 3.47 -16.87
C VAL A 107 -3.68 2.14 -16.24
N PHE A 108 -4.85 2.08 -15.61
CA PHE A 108 -5.32 0.86 -14.97
C PHE A 108 -5.57 -0.27 -15.97
N LYS A 109 -6.14 0.06 -17.15
CA LYS A 109 -6.29 -0.89 -18.25
C LYS A 109 -4.94 -1.37 -18.80
N THR A 110 -3.95 -0.49 -18.87
CA THR A 110 -2.60 -0.82 -19.38
C THR A 110 -1.90 -1.86 -18.52
N VAL A 111 -2.10 -1.83 -17.20
CA VAL A 111 -1.62 -2.88 -16.28
C VAL A 111 -2.53 -4.13 -16.26
N GLY A 112 -3.46 -4.25 -17.21
CA GLY A 112 -4.37 -5.39 -17.33
C GLY A 112 -5.40 -5.47 -16.20
N PHE A 113 -5.73 -4.32 -15.59
CA PHE A 113 -6.51 -4.24 -14.36
C PHE A 113 -5.90 -5.06 -13.21
N ARG A 114 -4.62 -5.40 -13.30
CA ARG A 114 -3.88 -6.12 -12.26
C ARG A 114 -3.31 -5.10 -11.30
N MET A 115 -3.75 -5.20 -10.05
CA MET A 115 -3.17 -4.44 -8.95
C MET A 115 -2.04 -5.26 -8.33
N PRO A 116 -0.93 -4.66 -7.87
CA PRO A 116 -0.07 -5.31 -6.90
C PRO A 116 -0.90 -5.50 -5.63
N PHE A 117 -1.57 -6.65 -5.53
CA PHE A 117 -2.10 -7.09 -4.25
C PHE A 117 -0.88 -7.24 -3.34
N CYS A 118 -0.82 -6.48 -2.24
CA CYS A 118 0.03 -6.87 -1.14
C CYS A 118 -0.48 -8.24 -0.70
N THR A 119 0.20 -9.31 -1.12
CA THR A 119 -0.13 -10.64 -0.63
C THR A 119 0.13 -10.66 0.87
N PRO A 120 -0.55 -11.50 1.66
CA PRO A 120 -0.22 -11.61 3.08
C PRO A 120 1.26 -11.92 3.30
N LEU A 121 1.89 -12.66 2.39
CA LEU A 121 3.33 -12.93 2.42
C LEU A 121 4.17 -11.64 2.28
N ASN A 122 3.83 -10.75 1.35
CA ASN A 122 4.52 -9.46 1.23
C ASN A 122 4.35 -8.60 2.49
N CYS A 123 3.16 -8.61 3.10
CA CYS A 123 2.93 -7.91 4.37
C CYS A 123 3.80 -8.50 5.49
N ILE A 124 3.88 -9.83 5.58
CA ILE A 124 4.73 -10.52 6.55
C ILE A 124 6.21 -10.13 6.37
N GLU A 125 6.73 -10.15 5.13
CA GLU A 125 8.12 -9.77 4.86
C GLU A 125 8.45 -8.34 5.32
N VAL A 126 7.55 -7.39 5.03
CA VAL A 126 7.70 -5.99 5.44
C VAL A 126 7.64 -5.86 6.95
N LEU A 127 6.68 -6.54 7.59
CA LEU A 127 6.52 -6.48 9.05
C LEU A 127 7.67 -7.15 9.79
N LEU A 128 8.22 -8.27 9.28
CA LEU A 128 9.44 -8.91 9.81
C LEU A 128 10.65 -7.97 9.72
N ALA A 129 10.80 -7.26 8.61
CA ALA A 129 11.85 -6.26 8.45
C ALA A 129 11.66 -5.11 9.44
N ALA A 130 10.44 -4.60 9.58
CA ALA A 130 10.12 -3.49 10.46
C ALA A 130 10.31 -3.85 11.94
N THR A 131 10.04 -5.09 12.35
CA THR A 131 10.21 -5.56 13.74
C THR A 131 11.62 -6.04 14.07
N GLY A 132 12.49 -6.22 13.06
CA GLY A 132 13.86 -6.72 13.25
C GLY A 132 13.94 -8.26 13.36
N LEU A 133 12.87 -8.97 12.98
CA LEU A 133 12.77 -10.44 13.01
C LEU A 133 13.14 -11.09 11.68
N LYS A 134 13.46 -10.29 10.66
CA LYS A 134 13.77 -10.79 9.31
C LYS A 134 14.96 -11.75 9.28
N ASP A 135 15.98 -11.47 10.09
CA ASP A 135 17.22 -12.25 10.12
C ASP A 135 17.14 -13.44 11.11
N THR A 136 16.00 -13.64 11.77
CA THR A 136 15.78 -14.78 12.66
C THR A 136 15.72 -16.07 11.83
N PRO A 137 16.57 -17.07 12.13
CA PRO A 137 16.60 -18.31 11.36
C PRO A 137 15.25 -19.02 11.42
N ASN A 138 14.82 -19.58 10.29
CA ASN A 138 13.54 -20.29 10.11
C ASN A 138 12.27 -19.44 10.30
N MET A 139 12.38 -18.13 10.58
CA MET A 139 11.20 -17.27 10.78
C MET A 139 10.37 -17.13 9.51
N GLN A 140 11.01 -17.03 8.35
CA GLN A 140 10.30 -16.95 7.06
C GLN A 140 9.56 -18.25 6.71
N GLU A 141 10.21 -19.41 6.91
CA GLU A 141 9.57 -20.70 6.66
C GLU A 141 8.40 -20.93 7.62
N LEU A 142 8.58 -20.59 8.91
CA LEU A 142 7.51 -20.68 9.90
C LEU A 142 6.32 -19.79 9.53
N THR A 143 6.54 -18.54 9.13
CA THR A 143 5.44 -17.64 8.78
C THR A 143 4.72 -18.07 7.51
N ILE A 144 5.39 -18.73 6.56
CA ILE A 144 4.75 -19.39 5.40
C ILE A 144 3.86 -20.55 5.88
N ASN A 145 4.38 -21.45 6.72
CA ASN A 145 3.61 -22.58 7.22
C ASN A 145 2.38 -22.13 8.04
N LEU A 146 2.54 -21.09 8.87
CA LEU A 146 1.44 -20.48 9.62
C LEU A 146 0.41 -19.82 8.69
N LEU A 147 0.86 -19.21 7.59
CA LEU A 147 -0.03 -18.63 6.60
C LEU A 147 -0.80 -19.72 5.84
N ASP A 148 -0.15 -20.83 5.48
CA ASP A 148 -0.79 -22.00 4.88
C ASP A 148 -1.85 -22.60 5.81
N LEU A 149 -1.54 -22.73 7.11
CA LEU A 149 -2.50 -23.14 8.14
C LEU A 149 -3.73 -22.20 8.16
N VAL A 150 -3.52 -20.88 8.10
CA VAL A 150 -4.64 -19.92 8.05
C VAL A 150 -5.51 -20.15 6.82
N TYR A 151 -4.90 -20.41 5.66
CA TYR A 151 -5.64 -20.67 4.43
C TYR A 151 -6.40 -21.99 4.48
N LEU A 152 -5.80 -23.05 5.01
CA LEU A 152 -6.42 -24.37 5.15
C LEU A 152 -7.55 -24.37 6.17
N GLN A 153 -7.38 -23.68 7.29
CA GLN A 153 -8.36 -23.64 8.40
C GLN A 153 -9.13 -22.33 8.49
N ARG A 154 -9.26 -21.58 7.39
CA ARG A 154 -9.80 -20.21 7.35
C ARG A 154 -11.11 -20.05 8.12
N GLU A 155 -12.08 -20.93 7.88
CA GLU A 155 -13.39 -20.89 8.56
C GLU A 155 -13.26 -21.06 10.08
N LYS A 156 -12.38 -21.97 10.53
CA LYS A 156 -12.15 -22.26 11.94
C LYS A 156 -11.38 -21.12 12.64
N VAL A 157 -10.39 -20.53 11.96
CA VAL A 157 -9.63 -19.37 12.48
C VAL A 157 -10.58 -18.21 12.76
N TYR A 158 -11.38 -17.80 11.77
CA TYR A 158 -12.22 -16.61 11.91
C TYR A 158 -13.45 -16.83 12.79
N SER A 159 -13.99 -18.05 12.86
CA SER A 159 -15.03 -18.39 13.84
C SER A 159 -14.52 -18.35 15.29
N ASN A 160 -13.29 -18.82 15.52
CA ASN A 160 -12.64 -18.68 16.83
C ASN A 160 -12.39 -17.21 17.18
N LEU A 161 -11.90 -16.41 16.23
CA LEU A 161 -11.66 -14.97 16.43
C LEU A 161 -12.96 -14.23 16.78
N GLN A 162 -14.05 -14.56 16.08
CA GLN A 162 -15.37 -14.03 16.38
C GLN A 162 -15.82 -14.36 17.80
N CYS A 163 -15.67 -15.61 18.22
CA CYS A 163 -16.02 -16.06 19.57
C CYS A 163 -15.19 -15.34 20.65
N LEU A 164 -13.91 -15.09 20.38
CA LEU A 164 -12.97 -14.48 21.33
C LEU A 164 -13.17 -12.97 21.48
N ILE A 165 -13.46 -12.25 20.39
CA ILE A 165 -13.69 -10.79 20.42
C ILE A 165 -15.07 -10.45 21.01
N GLN A 166 -16.10 -11.25 20.74
CA GLN A 166 -17.49 -10.92 21.11
C GLN A 166 -18.03 -11.75 22.27
N GLY A 167 -17.35 -12.81 22.69
CA GLY A 167 -17.85 -13.77 23.67
C GLY A 167 -19.04 -14.63 23.18
N HIS A 168 -19.50 -14.41 21.95
CA HIS A 168 -20.59 -15.14 21.29
C HIS A 168 -20.50 -14.98 19.75
N VAL A 169 -21.27 -15.78 19.00
CA VAL A 169 -21.41 -15.61 17.54
C VAL A 169 -22.07 -14.26 17.22
N ALA A 170 -21.54 -13.49 16.27
CA ALA A 170 -22.09 -12.17 15.89
C ALA A 170 -23.56 -12.28 15.49
N ARG A 171 -24.42 -11.56 16.19
CA ARG A 171 -25.87 -11.54 15.93
C ARG A 171 -26.29 -10.27 15.24
N THR A 172 -25.58 -9.16 15.44
CA THR A 172 -25.91 -7.88 14.83
C THR A 172 -25.20 -7.69 13.48
N GLN A 173 -25.79 -6.86 12.61
CA GLN A 173 -25.22 -6.56 11.31
C GLN A 173 -23.92 -5.75 11.40
N GLU A 174 -23.73 -5.01 12.49
CA GLU A 174 -22.58 -4.16 12.74
C GLU A 174 -21.36 -4.98 13.19
N GLU A 175 -21.56 -5.94 14.09
CA GLU A 175 -20.55 -6.95 14.50
C GLU A 175 -20.08 -7.81 13.32
N LYS A 176 -20.99 -8.16 12.41
CA LYS A 176 -20.65 -8.90 11.18
C LYS A 176 -19.79 -8.04 10.25
N ARG A 177 -20.09 -6.75 10.15
CA ARG A 177 -19.30 -5.81 9.33
C ARG A 177 -17.90 -5.60 9.91
N SER A 178 -17.77 -5.41 11.22
CA SER A 178 -16.46 -5.23 11.86
C SER A 178 -15.57 -6.47 11.72
N LEU A 179 -16.14 -7.67 11.83
CA LEU A 179 -15.41 -8.92 11.60
C LEU A 179 -14.99 -9.07 10.13
N MET A 180 -15.88 -8.78 9.18
CA MET A 180 -15.52 -8.79 7.75
C MET A 180 -14.42 -7.78 7.42
N THR A 181 -14.43 -6.60 8.04
CA THR A 181 -13.35 -5.62 7.89
C THR A 181 -12.02 -6.21 8.33
N LEU A 182 -12.00 -6.91 9.47
CA LEU A 182 -10.80 -7.54 10.00
C LEU A 182 -10.33 -8.75 9.16
N GLU A 183 -11.26 -9.58 8.71
CA GLU A 183 -11.02 -10.74 7.84
C GLU A 183 -10.47 -10.35 6.46
N SER A 184 -10.89 -9.19 5.95
CA SER A 184 -10.39 -8.62 4.70
C SER A 184 -9.07 -7.86 4.85
N ASN A 185 -8.61 -7.61 6.08
CA ASN A 185 -7.41 -6.82 6.33
C ASN A 185 -6.15 -7.69 6.27
N VAL A 186 -5.41 -7.58 5.18
CA VAL A 186 -4.18 -8.37 4.94
C VAL A 186 -3.04 -7.98 5.89
N LEU A 187 -2.96 -6.71 6.30
CA LEU A 187 -1.96 -6.25 7.27
C LEU A 187 -2.23 -6.79 8.67
N PHE A 188 -3.52 -6.87 9.06
CA PHE A 188 -3.93 -7.52 10.31
C PHE A 188 -3.51 -8.98 10.34
N LEU A 189 -3.81 -9.72 9.26
CA LEU A 189 -3.41 -11.12 9.15
C LEU A 189 -1.88 -11.26 9.20
N GLY A 190 -1.16 -10.45 8.42
CA GLY A 190 0.31 -10.46 8.40
C GLY A 190 0.92 -10.19 9.76
N ALA A 191 0.43 -9.18 10.50
CA ALA A 191 0.91 -8.88 11.85
C ALA A 191 0.61 -9.99 12.85
N SER A 192 -0.57 -10.61 12.74
CA SER A 192 -0.96 -11.73 13.61
C SER A 192 -0.08 -12.96 13.38
N VAL A 193 0.26 -13.26 12.12
CA VAL A 193 1.19 -14.35 11.75
C VAL A 193 2.60 -14.05 12.24
N VAL A 194 3.10 -12.82 12.06
CA VAL A 194 4.42 -12.41 12.58
C VAL A 194 4.49 -12.55 14.09
N LEU A 195 3.47 -12.05 14.81
CA LEU A 195 3.40 -12.16 16.27
C LEU A 195 3.31 -13.64 16.70
N CYS A 196 2.50 -14.45 16.04
CA CYS A 196 2.43 -15.89 16.30
C CYS A 196 3.79 -16.56 16.13
N GLY A 197 4.55 -16.19 15.09
CA GLY A 197 5.91 -16.68 14.88
C GLY A 197 6.82 -16.42 16.08
N THR A 198 6.70 -15.26 16.73
CA THR A 198 7.50 -14.95 17.94
C THR A 198 7.27 -15.93 19.08
N PHE A 199 6.05 -16.47 19.21
CA PHE A 199 5.72 -17.42 20.27
C PHE A 199 6.42 -18.77 20.08
N PHE A 200 6.58 -19.23 18.83
CA PHE A 200 7.29 -20.47 18.50
C PHE A 200 8.79 -20.39 18.72
N PHE A 201 9.39 -19.21 18.58
CA PHE A 201 10.81 -19.00 18.88
C PHE A 201 11.09 -18.80 20.38
N CYS A 202 10.09 -19.02 21.25
CA CYS A 202 10.21 -18.85 22.70
C CYS A 202 10.76 -17.48 23.09
N ILE A 203 10.43 -16.44 22.32
CA ILE A 203 10.73 -15.07 22.70
C ILE A 203 9.98 -14.78 24.02
N ASP A 204 10.67 -14.17 24.97
CA ASP A 204 10.08 -13.88 26.28
C ASP A 204 8.81 -13.02 26.14
N SER A 205 7.89 -13.16 27.10
CA SER A 205 6.60 -12.49 27.05
C SER A 205 6.71 -10.97 26.94
N GLU A 206 7.77 -10.36 27.49
CA GLU A 206 7.96 -8.91 27.38
C GLU A 206 8.41 -8.49 25.98
N THR A 207 9.36 -9.21 25.38
CA THR A 207 9.77 -8.94 24.00
C THR A 207 8.63 -9.18 23.01
N ALA A 208 7.81 -10.21 23.22
CA ALA A 208 6.61 -10.44 22.41
C ALA A 208 5.58 -9.31 22.55
N LYS A 209 5.39 -8.75 23.75
CA LYS A 209 4.54 -7.56 23.97
C LYS A 209 5.09 -6.32 23.27
N VAL A 210 6.42 -6.10 23.31
CA VAL A 210 7.07 -4.99 22.61
C VAL A 210 6.84 -5.11 21.10
N ILE A 211 7.00 -6.31 20.54
CA ILE A 211 6.74 -6.57 19.12
C ILE A 211 5.27 -6.34 18.78
N ALA A 212 4.33 -6.83 19.60
CA ALA A 212 2.90 -6.62 19.40
C ALA A 212 2.50 -5.14 19.47
N LEU A 213 3.09 -4.36 20.39
CA LEU A 213 2.88 -2.90 20.46
C LEU A 213 3.41 -2.19 19.21
N LYS A 214 4.61 -2.58 18.75
CA LYS A 214 5.19 -2.04 17.53
C LYS A 214 4.35 -2.37 16.30
N LEU A 215 3.85 -3.60 16.19
CA LEU A 215 2.93 -4.01 15.12
C LEU A 215 1.63 -3.22 15.18
N SER A 216 1.03 -3.08 16.36
CA SER A 216 -0.18 -2.28 16.58
C SER A 216 -0.04 -0.84 16.10
N GLN A 217 1.11 -0.21 16.36
CA GLN A 217 1.43 1.14 15.87
C GLN A 217 1.63 1.18 14.35
N LEU A 218 2.30 0.17 13.77
CA LEU A 218 2.61 0.13 12.34
C LEU A 218 1.37 -0.02 11.45
N ILE A 219 0.36 -0.78 11.90
CA ILE A 219 -0.82 -1.10 11.09
C ILE A 219 -2.10 -0.41 11.58
N ASP A 220 -2.02 0.44 12.60
CA ASP A 220 -3.16 1.14 13.22
C ASP A 220 -4.31 0.21 13.63
N ILE A 221 -3.97 -0.90 14.29
CA ILE A 221 -4.93 -1.86 14.86
C ILE A 221 -4.64 -2.06 16.33
N LYS A 222 -5.68 -2.28 17.14
CA LYS A 222 -5.54 -2.48 18.58
C LYS A 222 -4.64 -3.67 18.88
N PHE A 223 -3.70 -3.47 19.79
CA PHE A 223 -2.84 -4.51 20.37
C PHE A 223 -3.60 -5.81 20.69
N ASN A 224 -4.74 -5.69 21.36
CA ASN A 224 -5.51 -6.84 21.82
C ASN A 224 -6.04 -7.71 20.67
N ASP A 225 -6.40 -7.09 19.54
CA ASP A 225 -6.95 -7.82 18.39
C ASP A 225 -5.86 -8.66 17.72
N ILE A 226 -4.65 -8.08 17.55
CA ILE A 226 -3.48 -8.77 17.00
C ILE A 226 -3.05 -9.90 17.94
N TRP A 227 -2.99 -9.63 19.25
CA TRP A 227 -2.62 -10.60 20.27
C TRP A 227 -3.59 -11.79 20.31
N ASN A 228 -4.90 -11.53 20.28
CA ASN A 228 -5.92 -12.56 20.28
C ASN A 228 -5.82 -13.48 19.05
N MET A 229 -5.67 -12.88 17.86
CA MET A 229 -5.52 -13.64 16.63
C MET A 229 -4.23 -14.48 16.64
N ALA A 230 -3.11 -13.92 17.09
CA ALA A 230 -1.86 -14.67 17.21
C ALA A 230 -1.97 -15.87 18.17
N ASN A 231 -2.70 -15.74 19.29
CA ASN A 231 -2.95 -16.86 20.19
C ASN A 231 -3.85 -17.94 19.58
N ILE A 232 -4.87 -17.55 18.80
CA ILE A 232 -5.71 -18.51 18.06
C ILE A 232 -4.84 -19.30 17.08
N LEU A 233 -3.97 -18.62 16.33
CA LEU A 233 -3.06 -19.26 15.40
C LEU A 233 -2.09 -20.21 16.11
N LEU A 234 -1.53 -19.81 17.25
CA LEU A 234 -0.65 -20.67 18.06
C LEU A 234 -1.38 -21.94 18.52
N VAL A 235 -2.58 -21.80 19.08
CA VAL A 235 -3.37 -22.94 19.55
C VAL A 235 -3.72 -23.88 18.40
N MET A 236 -4.07 -23.33 17.23
CA MET A 236 -4.39 -24.14 16.05
C MET A 236 -3.17 -24.86 15.49
N ALA A 237 -2.01 -24.21 15.47
CA ALA A 237 -0.75 -24.78 14.99
C ALA A 237 -0.17 -25.86 15.92
N ILE A 238 -0.49 -25.84 17.22
CA ILE A 238 -0.10 -26.90 18.17
C ILE A 238 -1.04 -28.12 18.11
N GLN A 239 -2.27 -27.94 17.61
CA GLN A 239 -3.30 -28.98 17.55
C GLN A 239 -3.28 -29.80 16.26
N GLU A 240 -2.52 -29.39 15.24
CA GLU A 240 -2.19 -30.19 14.04
C GLU A 240 -0.93 -31.04 14.26
#